data_AF-A0ABD1PGX0-F1
#
_entry.id   AF-A0ABD1PGX0-F1
#
_cell.length_a   1.000
_cell.length_b   1.000
_cell.length_c   1.000
_cell.angle_alpha   90.00
_cell.angle_beta   90.00
_cell.angle_gamma   90.00
#
_symmetry.space_group_name_H-M   'P 1'
#
loop_
_entity.id
_entity.type
_entity.pdbx_description
1 polymer ?
#
loop_
_entity_poly.entity_id
_entity_poly.type
_entity_poly.pdbx_seq_one_letter_code
_entity_poly.pdbx_strand_id
1 'polypeptide(L)'
;MEHSRMLTHVCFAHILIFRKNNMMTNMDKNVNIHLSNDFSTSVCQGEATWLSAIKMEHPFFPTTTTRAEALRWLTIAEKLLLKRDLMGSKSFATRARDSDPTLLPADQILAVADTLLSGDWRIGNNLQDWYSILQVSPHQGRDSELVAPQYRRLALLLNPHKNKFPFADQAFRLVLDAWTVLSNLSKKSLFDKELAFYMQPQPQPMAEFH
;
A
#
# COMPACT_ATOMS: atom_id res chain seq x y z
N MET A 1 8.18 11.59 -39.31
CA MET A 1 7.29 10.41 -39.20
C MET A 1 8.02 9.15 -38.70
N GLU A 2 9.09 9.26 -37.89
CA GLU A 2 9.80 8.08 -37.36
C GLU A 2 9.86 8.00 -35.82
N HIS A 3 9.64 9.10 -35.10
CA HIS A 3 9.65 9.08 -33.62
C HIS A 3 8.38 8.48 -32.97
N SER A 4 7.31 8.25 -33.75
CA SER A 4 6.06 7.66 -33.24
C SER A 4 6.09 6.13 -33.14
N ARG A 5 7.07 5.48 -33.79
CA ARG A 5 7.14 4.00 -33.87
C ARG A 5 7.93 3.32 -32.77
N MET A 6 8.78 4.04 -32.01
CA MET A 6 9.51 3.46 -30.87
C MET A 6 8.69 3.42 -29.57
N LEU A 7 7.74 4.34 -29.37
CA LEU A 7 6.94 4.43 -28.15
C LEU A 7 5.85 3.34 -28.05
N THR A 8 5.40 2.79 -29.18
CA THR A 8 4.42 1.69 -29.20
C THR A 8 5.02 0.34 -28.80
N HIS A 9 6.32 0.11 -29.01
CA HIS A 9 6.96 -1.16 -28.66
C HIS A 9 7.27 -1.32 -27.16
N VAL A 10 7.53 -0.22 -26.45
CA VAL A 10 7.81 -0.26 -25.00
C VAL A 10 6.51 -0.46 -24.20
N CYS A 11 5.38 0.08 -24.67
CA CYS A 11 4.08 -0.10 -24.03
C CYS A 11 3.54 -1.54 -24.13
N PHE A 12 3.85 -2.28 -25.20
CA PHE A 12 3.43 -3.68 -25.33
C PHE A 12 4.17 -4.62 -24.37
N ALA A 13 5.41 -4.30 -23.98
CA ALA A 13 6.21 -5.14 -23.09
C ALA A 13 5.72 -5.13 -21.63
N HIS A 14 5.26 -3.99 -21.10
CA HIS A 14 4.75 -3.90 -19.73
C HIS A 14 3.31 -4.41 -19.57
N ILE A 15 2.48 -4.32 -20.60
CA ILE A 15 1.11 -4.85 -20.56
C ILE A 15 1.09 -6.39 -20.60
N LEU A 16 2.08 -7.02 -21.24
CA LEU A 16 2.19 -8.48 -21.28
C LEU A 16 2.64 -9.11 -19.95
N ILE A 17 3.40 -8.39 -19.12
CA ILE A 17 3.85 -8.88 -17.81
C ILE A 17 2.70 -8.88 -16.79
N PHE A 18 1.79 -7.91 -16.86
CA PHE A 18 0.63 -7.84 -15.96
C PHE A 18 -0.52 -8.78 -16.39
N ARG A 19 -0.63 -9.08 -17.69
CA ARG A 19 -1.72 -9.91 -18.23
C ARG A 19 -1.44 -11.43 -18.20
N LYS A 20 -0.19 -11.85 -18.05
CA LYS A 20 0.17 -13.29 -17.97
C LYS A 20 0.02 -13.91 -16.58
N ASN A 21 -0.01 -13.10 -15.52
CA ASN A 21 -0.20 -13.57 -14.14
C ASN A 21 -1.67 -13.63 -13.67
N ASN A 22 -2.64 -13.26 -14.51
CA ASN A 22 -4.06 -13.21 -14.15
C ASN A 22 -4.98 -13.89 -15.18
N MET A 23 -4.52 -14.99 -15.79
CA MET A 23 -5.32 -15.82 -16.71
C MET A 23 -5.10 -17.32 -16.50
N MET A 24 -5.04 -17.77 -15.24
CA MET A 24 -5.19 -19.20 -14.92
C MET A 24 -6.41 -19.46 -14.02
N THR A 25 -7.50 -18.74 -14.28
CA THR A 25 -8.81 -19.09 -13.75
C THR A 25 -9.86 -18.89 -14.83
N ASN A 26 -10.56 -19.98 -15.11
CA ASN A 26 -11.85 -20.09 -15.80
C ASN A 26 -11.83 -20.33 -17.32
N MET A 27 -11.80 -21.62 -17.66
CA MET A 27 -12.49 -22.20 -18.80
C MET A 27 -14.00 -22.09 -18.55
N ASP A 28 -14.74 -21.47 -19.48
CA ASP A 28 -15.84 -22.11 -20.22
C ASP A 28 -16.74 -21.08 -20.92
N LYS A 29 -17.24 -21.52 -22.10
CA LYS A 29 -18.39 -21.01 -22.89
C LYS A 29 -18.09 -20.03 -24.03
N ASN A 30 -17.69 -20.67 -25.13
CA ASN A 30 -18.18 -20.47 -26.50
C ASN A 30 -19.58 -19.84 -26.62
N VAL A 31 -19.72 -18.64 -27.20
CA VAL A 31 -20.79 -18.27 -28.15
C VAL A 31 -20.26 -17.16 -29.08
N ASN A 32 -20.25 -17.49 -30.36
CA ASN A 32 -19.97 -16.63 -31.51
C ASN A 32 -21.20 -15.75 -31.79
N ILE A 33 -21.06 -14.42 -31.79
CA ILE A 33 -22.09 -13.49 -32.26
C ILE A 33 -21.53 -12.56 -33.34
N HIS A 34 -21.90 -12.96 -34.55
CA HIS A 34 -22.12 -12.21 -35.78
C HIS A 34 -21.94 -10.69 -35.73
N LEU A 35 -21.01 -10.21 -36.57
CA LEU A 35 -20.95 -8.83 -37.03
C LEU A 35 -22.19 -8.52 -37.88
N SER A 36 -22.90 -7.45 -37.54
CA SER A 36 -23.77 -6.76 -38.48
C SER A 36 -23.48 -5.27 -38.37
N ASN A 37 -22.93 -4.74 -39.46
CA ASN A 37 -23.04 -3.34 -39.81
C ASN A 37 -24.52 -2.98 -39.89
N ASP A 38 -24.88 -1.80 -39.41
CA ASP A 38 -25.74 -0.82 -40.09
C ASP A 38 -26.35 0.13 -39.06
N PHE A 39 -26.00 1.42 -39.15
CA PHE A 39 -26.91 2.58 -39.23
C PHE A 39 -26.09 3.85 -39.00
N SER A 40 -25.82 4.60 -40.07
CA SER A 40 -26.65 5.69 -40.57
C SER A 40 -26.41 7.00 -39.79
N THR A 41 -25.69 7.88 -40.47
CA THR A 41 -25.53 9.30 -40.18
C THR A 41 -26.89 9.99 -40.03
N SER A 42 -27.18 10.52 -38.84
CA SER A 42 -28.04 11.71 -38.74
C SER A 42 -27.42 12.72 -37.79
N VAL A 43 -27.19 13.90 -38.34
CA VAL A 43 -26.79 15.11 -37.64
C VAL A 43 -28.07 15.70 -37.04
N CYS A 44 -28.09 15.87 -35.72
CA CYS A 44 -29.02 16.79 -35.06
C CYS A 44 -28.22 17.74 -34.18
N GLN A 45 -28.14 18.99 -34.61
CA GLN A 45 -27.68 20.14 -33.84
C GLN A 45 -28.37 20.18 -32.47
N GLY A 46 -27.54 20.15 -31.43
CA GLY A 46 -27.88 20.58 -30.08
C GLY A 46 -26.67 21.29 -29.51
N GLU A 47 -26.48 22.55 -29.89
CA GLU A 47 -25.50 23.44 -29.26
C GLU A 47 -25.94 23.75 -27.83
N ALA A 48 -25.47 22.93 -26.89
CA ALA A 48 -25.45 23.27 -25.48
C ALA A 48 -24.14 22.77 -24.88
N THR A 49 -23.18 23.70 -24.77
CA THR A 49 -21.95 23.60 -23.97
C THR A 49 -20.98 22.47 -24.32
N TRP A 50 -20.29 22.59 -25.46
CA TRP A 50 -19.08 21.79 -25.73
C TRP A 50 -17.95 22.00 -24.69
N LEU A 51 -17.99 23.08 -23.89
CA LEU A 51 -17.05 23.32 -22.80
C LEU A 51 -17.29 22.46 -21.54
N SER A 52 -18.47 21.85 -21.38
CA SER A 52 -18.72 20.92 -20.27
C SER A 52 -18.45 19.46 -20.65
N ALA A 53 -18.41 19.14 -21.96
CA ALA A 53 -18.09 17.81 -22.48
C ALA A 53 -16.59 17.58 -22.74
N ILE A 54 -15.76 18.63 -22.85
CA ILE A 54 -14.29 18.51 -22.83
C ILE A 54 -13.80 18.50 -21.36
N LYS A 55 -14.41 17.64 -20.55
CA LYS A 55 -13.75 17.07 -19.38
C LYS A 55 -13.27 15.69 -19.77
N MET A 56 -12.52 15.63 -20.88
CA MET A 56 -11.65 14.48 -21.13
C MET A 56 -10.57 14.53 -20.05
N GLU A 57 -10.80 13.73 -19.03
CA GLU A 57 -9.82 13.32 -18.05
C GLU A 57 -8.60 12.77 -18.77
N HIS A 58 -7.62 13.64 -18.99
CA HIS A 58 -6.26 13.18 -19.25
C HIS A 58 -5.72 12.63 -17.92
N PRO A 59 -5.22 11.38 -17.88
CA PRO A 59 -4.76 10.73 -16.65
C PRO A 59 -3.47 11.33 -16.05
N PHE A 60 -3.07 12.54 -16.45
CA PHE A 60 -1.80 13.15 -16.09
C PHE A 60 -1.90 14.48 -15.32
N PHE A 61 -3.09 15.09 -15.21
CA PHE A 61 -3.29 16.29 -14.39
C PHE A 61 -4.33 16.01 -13.30
N PRO A 62 -3.97 16.05 -12.01
CA PRO A 62 -4.96 15.88 -10.95
C PRO A 62 -5.99 16.98 -11.08
N THR A 63 -7.26 16.61 -11.20
CA THR A 63 -8.33 17.61 -11.13
C THR A 63 -8.25 18.26 -9.74
N THR A 64 -8.34 19.59 -9.68
CA THR A 64 -8.25 20.33 -8.39
C THR A 64 -9.23 19.82 -7.35
N THR A 65 -10.34 19.23 -7.80
CA THR A 65 -11.35 18.56 -6.98
C THR A 65 -10.78 17.36 -6.22
N THR A 66 -10.06 16.44 -6.87
CA THR A 66 -9.51 15.24 -6.19
C THR A 66 -8.41 15.60 -5.20
N ARG A 67 -7.60 16.61 -5.53
CA ARG A 67 -6.59 17.15 -4.61
C ARG A 67 -7.20 17.84 -3.39
N ALA A 68 -8.26 18.63 -3.57
CA ALA A 68 -8.97 19.28 -2.46
C ALA A 68 -9.62 18.25 -1.52
N GLU A 69 -10.19 17.19 -2.06
CA GLU A 69 -10.73 16.07 -1.28
C GLU A 69 -9.64 15.34 -0.49
N ALA A 70 -8.50 15.05 -1.12
CA ALA A 70 -7.35 14.43 -0.47
C ALA A 70 -6.85 15.24 0.74
N LEU A 71 -6.74 16.56 0.60
CA LEU A 71 -6.35 17.47 1.69
C LEU A 71 -7.38 17.50 2.84
N ARG A 72 -8.68 17.38 2.52
CA ARG A 72 -9.72 17.28 3.55
C ARG A 72 -9.57 15.99 4.36
N TRP A 73 -9.32 14.86 3.70
CA TRP A 73 -9.06 13.59 4.37
C TRP A 73 -7.78 13.61 5.20
N LEU A 74 -6.70 14.21 4.67
CA LEU A 74 -5.43 14.38 5.38
C LEU A 74 -5.61 15.16 6.69
N THR A 75 -6.37 16.26 6.65
CA THR A 75 -6.65 17.08 7.84
C THR A 75 -7.37 16.29 8.93
N ILE A 76 -8.28 15.39 8.54
CA ILE A 76 -8.98 14.52 9.49
C ILE A 76 -8.02 13.47 10.06
N ALA A 77 -7.21 12.85 9.21
CA ALA A 77 -6.22 11.86 9.62
C ALA A 77 -5.23 12.42 10.64
N GLU A 78 -4.70 13.63 10.41
CA GLU A 78 -3.81 14.32 11.34
C GLU A 78 -4.45 14.57 12.71
N LYS A 79 -5.71 15.04 12.73
CA LYS A 79 -6.46 15.27 13.98
C LYS A 79 -6.71 13.99 14.76
N LEU A 80 -6.95 12.88 14.08
CA LEU A 80 -7.12 11.57 14.71
C LEU A 80 -5.78 11.03 15.22
N LEU A 81 -4.71 11.22 14.44
CA LEU A 81 -3.36 10.85 14.85
C LEU A 81 -2.97 11.59 16.12
N LEU A 82 -3.21 12.90 16.22
CA LEU A 82 -2.99 13.71 17.44
C LEU A 82 -3.70 13.14 18.68
N LYS A 83 -4.89 12.55 18.51
CA LYS A 83 -5.67 11.92 19.57
C LYS A 83 -5.26 10.46 19.83
N ARG A 84 -4.24 9.96 19.13
CA ARG A 84 -3.78 8.57 19.13
C ARG A 84 -4.83 7.56 18.64
N ASP A 85 -5.81 8.02 17.86
CA ASP A 85 -6.71 7.12 17.13
C ASP A 85 -6.02 6.64 15.84
N LEU A 86 -5.20 5.60 15.99
CA LEU A 86 -4.36 5.07 14.92
C LEU A 86 -5.18 4.42 13.79
N MET A 87 -6.24 3.69 14.15
CA MET A 87 -7.11 3.01 13.19
C MET A 87 -7.92 4.01 12.36
N GLY A 88 -8.51 5.01 13.04
CA GLY A 88 -9.22 6.10 12.37
C GLY A 88 -8.28 6.89 11.46
N SER A 89 -7.12 7.30 11.98
CA SER A 89 -6.09 8.01 11.21
C SER A 89 -5.70 7.25 9.93
N LYS A 90 -5.39 5.95 10.06
CA LYS A 90 -5.04 5.09 8.92
C LYS A 90 -6.14 5.03 7.86
N SER A 91 -7.40 4.89 8.28
CA SER A 91 -8.54 4.82 7.34
C SER A 91 -8.65 6.10 6.51
N PHE A 92 -8.55 7.28 7.14
CA PHE A 92 -8.63 8.56 6.44
C PHE A 92 -7.37 8.86 5.61
N ALA A 93 -6.19 8.50 6.09
CA ALA A 93 -4.95 8.67 5.33
C ALA A 93 -4.93 7.77 4.07
N THR A 94 -5.51 6.57 4.15
CA THR A 94 -5.72 5.70 2.99
C THR A 94 -6.58 6.39 1.94
N ARG A 95 -7.72 6.97 2.35
CA ARG A 95 -8.59 7.74 1.43
C ARG A 95 -7.87 8.94 0.83
N ALA A 96 -7.05 9.66 1.62
CA ALA A 96 -6.26 10.77 1.12
C ALA A 96 -5.29 10.35 0.02
N ARG A 97 -4.56 9.24 0.23
CA ARG A 97 -3.64 8.66 -0.75
C ARG A 97 -4.38 8.15 -1.99
N ASP A 98 -5.53 7.50 -1.82
CA ASP A 98 -6.31 6.96 -2.93
C ASP A 98 -6.92 8.09 -3.79
N SER A 99 -7.27 9.23 -3.17
CA SER A 99 -7.72 10.45 -3.88
C SER A 99 -6.59 11.18 -4.60
N ASP A 100 -5.38 11.25 -4.01
CA ASP A 100 -4.19 11.83 -4.63
C ASP A 100 -2.92 11.06 -4.24
N PRO A 101 -2.45 10.13 -5.08
CA PRO A 101 -1.25 9.34 -4.81
C PRO A 101 0.05 10.16 -4.78
N THR A 102 0.03 11.40 -5.27
CA THR A 102 1.21 12.28 -5.22
C THR A 102 1.37 12.98 -3.87
N LEU A 103 0.37 12.85 -2.99
CA LEU A 103 0.34 13.50 -1.69
C LEU A 103 1.19 12.72 -0.66
N LEU A 104 2.51 12.97 -0.68
CA LEU A 104 3.47 12.39 0.27
C LEU A 104 3.04 12.45 1.76
N PRO A 105 2.40 13.53 2.26
CA PRO A 105 1.92 13.57 3.65
C PRO A 105 0.96 12.42 4.03
N ALA A 106 0.18 11.90 3.09
CA ALA A 106 -0.70 10.75 3.35
C ALA A 106 0.12 9.49 3.66
N ASP A 107 1.15 9.22 2.87
CA ASP A 107 2.07 8.10 3.10
C ASP A 107 2.87 8.25 4.40
N GLN A 108 3.22 9.48 4.78
CA GLN A 108 3.87 9.77 6.05
C GLN A 108 2.96 9.43 7.24
N ILE A 109 1.70 9.84 7.22
CA ILE A 109 0.73 9.49 8.27
C ILE A 109 0.48 7.97 8.30
N LEU A 110 0.35 7.33 7.14
CA LEU A 110 0.19 5.87 7.05
C LEU A 110 1.37 5.14 7.67
N ALA A 111 2.60 5.53 7.34
CA ALA A 111 3.80 4.94 7.92
C ALA A 111 3.81 5.07 9.45
N VAL A 112 3.45 6.23 10.00
CA VAL A 112 3.37 6.42 11.45
C VAL A 112 2.29 5.51 12.06
N ALA A 113 1.08 5.53 11.52
CA ALA A 113 -0.04 4.76 12.05
C ALA A 113 0.23 3.25 12.00
N ASP A 114 0.70 2.75 10.86
CA ASP A 114 1.01 1.32 10.68
C ASP A 114 2.11 0.85 11.62
N THR A 115 3.21 1.60 11.72
CA THR A 115 4.32 1.24 12.62
C THR A 115 3.88 1.22 14.08
N LEU A 116 3.07 2.18 14.52
CA LEU A 116 2.58 2.22 15.90
C LEU A 116 1.58 1.10 16.18
N LEU A 117 0.66 0.80 15.24
CA LEU A 117 -0.27 -0.33 15.36
C LEU A 117 0.49 -1.65 15.49
N SER A 118 1.53 -1.85 14.68
CA SER A 118 2.39 -3.03 14.78
C SER A 118 3.21 -3.07 16.07
N GLY A 119 3.63 -1.92 16.60
CA GLY A 119 4.37 -1.82 17.86
C GLY A 119 3.52 -2.03 19.12
N ASP A 120 2.23 -1.73 19.03
CA ASP A 120 1.26 -1.98 20.10
C ASP A 120 0.88 -3.48 20.16
N TRP A 121 1.03 -4.24 19.06
CA TRP A 121 0.78 -5.69 19.04
C TRP A 121 1.94 -6.48 19.66
N ARG A 122 1.59 -7.48 20.48
CA ARG A 122 2.54 -8.31 21.24
C ARG A 122 2.24 -9.79 21.05
N ILE A 123 3.28 -10.59 20.85
CA ILE A 123 3.21 -12.04 20.65
C ILE A 123 3.63 -12.74 21.94
N GLY A 124 2.84 -13.72 22.41
CA GLY A 124 3.21 -14.55 23.55
C GLY A 124 3.52 -13.76 24.83
N ASN A 125 4.75 -13.88 25.33
CA ASN A 125 5.25 -13.27 26.56
C ASN A 125 5.65 -11.78 26.40
N ASN A 126 4.87 -10.98 25.67
CA ASN A 126 5.17 -9.57 25.37
C ASN A 126 6.26 -9.35 24.30
N LEU A 127 6.55 -10.36 23.47
CA LEU A 127 7.48 -10.25 22.36
C LEU A 127 6.96 -9.28 21.30
N GLN A 128 7.83 -8.41 20.80
CA GLN A 128 7.50 -7.43 19.78
C GLN A 128 7.65 -8.01 18.38
N ASP A 129 6.68 -7.78 17.51
CA ASP A 129 6.74 -8.27 16.13
C ASP A 129 7.56 -7.34 15.23
N TRP A 130 8.88 -7.57 15.19
CA TRP A 130 9.81 -6.79 14.38
C TRP A 130 9.53 -6.89 12.88
N TYR A 131 8.95 -8.00 12.40
CA TYR A 131 8.60 -8.17 11.00
C TYR A 131 7.41 -7.27 10.63
N SER A 132 6.37 -7.27 11.45
CA SER A 132 5.21 -6.39 11.26
C SER A 132 5.59 -4.91 11.34
N ILE A 133 6.50 -4.51 12.25
CA ILE A 133 6.98 -3.12 12.37
C ILE A 133 7.69 -2.64 11.11
N LEU A 134 8.51 -3.48 10.48
CA LEU A 134 9.12 -3.18 9.18
C LEU A 134 8.14 -3.37 8.00
N GLN A 135 6.91 -3.81 8.25
CA GLN A 135 5.91 -4.11 7.24
C GLN A 135 6.39 -5.18 6.23
N VAL A 136 7.11 -6.20 6.74
CA VAL A 136 7.55 -7.36 5.97
C VAL A 136 6.91 -8.62 6.54
N SER A 137 6.56 -9.58 5.68
CA SER A 137 6.15 -10.90 6.16
C SER A 137 7.37 -11.67 6.71
N PRO A 138 7.19 -12.61 7.67
CA PRO A 138 8.27 -13.47 8.14
C PRO A 138 8.96 -14.27 7.01
N HIS A 139 8.23 -14.57 5.92
CA HIS A 139 8.78 -15.22 4.73
C HIS A 139 9.72 -14.29 3.97
N GLN A 140 9.29 -13.05 3.69
CA GLN A 140 10.13 -12.03 3.05
C GLN A 140 11.31 -11.62 3.94
N GLY A 141 11.12 -11.65 5.26
CA GLY A 141 12.17 -11.33 6.23
C GLY A 141 13.35 -12.29 6.23
N ARG A 142 13.25 -13.47 5.59
CA ARG A 142 14.39 -14.37 5.36
C ARG A 142 15.35 -13.83 4.31
N ASP A 143 14.85 -12.99 3.41
CA ASP A 143 15.64 -12.36 2.37
C ASP A 143 16.15 -11.00 2.83
N SER A 144 17.45 -10.92 3.12
CA SER A 144 18.10 -9.67 3.51
C SER A 144 18.00 -8.58 2.44
N GLU A 145 17.84 -8.96 1.16
CA GLU A 145 17.68 -8.01 0.05
C GLU A 145 16.34 -7.28 0.10
N LEU A 146 15.33 -7.81 0.80
CA LEU A 146 14.03 -7.16 0.97
C LEU A 146 13.94 -6.31 2.25
N VAL A 147 14.64 -6.71 3.32
CA VAL A 147 14.60 -5.99 4.60
C VAL A 147 15.28 -4.62 4.51
N ALA A 148 16.45 -4.54 3.86
CA ALA A 148 17.21 -3.29 3.80
C ALA A 148 16.52 -2.18 2.98
N PRO A 149 15.96 -2.43 1.78
CA PRO A 149 15.19 -1.42 1.05
C PRO A 149 13.94 -0.98 1.80
N GLN A 150 13.25 -1.89 2.48
CA GLN A 150 12.05 -1.56 3.23
C GLN A 150 12.36 -0.67 4.44
N TYR A 151 13.43 -0.95 5.18
CA TYR A 151 13.93 -0.05 6.20
C TYR A 151 14.24 1.35 5.64
N ARG A 152 14.97 1.43 4.51
CA ARG A 152 15.29 2.73 3.88
C ARG A 152 14.03 3.51 3.50
N ARG A 153 13.02 2.85 2.95
CA ARG A 153 11.72 3.47 2.63
C ARG A 153 11.05 4.05 3.89
N LEU A 154 10.94 3.27 4.95
CA LEU A 154 10.32 3.73 6.21
C LEU A 154 11.12 4.85 6.86
N ALA A 155 12.46 4.75 6.86
CA ALA A 155 13.34 5.78 7.39
C ALA A 155 13.17 7.14 6.67
N LEU A 156 12.87 7.13 5.37
CA LEU A 156 12.56 8.36 4.62
C LEU A 156 11.19 8.95 4.98
N LEU A 157 10.18 8.11 5.16
CA LEU A 157 8.81 8.54 5.52
C LEU A 157 8.71 9.04 6.96
N LEU A 158 9.44 8.41 7.88
CA LEU A 158 9.38 8.68 9.32
C LEU A 158 10.44 9.66 9.82
N ASN A 159 11.31 10.18 8.94
CA ASN A 159 12.40 11.06 9.33
C ASN A 159 11.89 12.29 10.11
N PRO A 160 12.27 12.51 11.38
CA PRO A 160 11.73 13.59 12.23
C PRO A 160 12.10 15.00 11.73
N HIS A 161 13.12 15.13 10.87
CA HIS A 161 13.43 16.41 10.23
C HIS A 161 12.42 16.77 9.15
N LYS A 162 11.94 15.78 8.37
CA LYS A 162 11.03 15.98 7.23
C LYS A 162 9.56 15.76 7.57
N ASN A 163 9.27 14.80 8.43
CA ASN A 163 7.94 14.45 8.88
C ASN A 163 7.67 15.15 10.23
N LYS A 164 6.69 16.05 10.24
CA LYS A 164 6.28 16.83 11.42
C LYS A 164 5.00 16.32 12.06
N PHE A 165 4.48 15.18 11.60
CA PHE A 165 3.29 14.59 12.18
C PHE A 165 3.56 14.05 13.59
N PRO A 166 2.53 14.02 14.45
CA PRO A 166 2.64 13.48 15.79
C PRO A 166 3.16 12.04 15.76
N PHE A 167 3.95 11.67 16.78
CA PHE A 167 4.49 10.33 16.96
C PHE A 167 5.45 9.83 15.86
N ALA A 168 5.82 10.67 14.88
CA ALA A 168 6.76 10.27 13.83
C ALA A 168 8.12 9.82 14.39
N ASP A 169 8.62 10.54 15.39
CA ASP A 169 9.85 10.22 16.11
C ASP A 169 9.76 8.90 16.91
N GLN A 170 8.60 8.62 17.52
CA GLN A 170 8.34 7.34 18.19
C GLN A 170 8.31 6.18 17.19
N ALA A 171 7.61 6.34 16.07
CA ALA A 171 7.57 5.35 15.00
C ALA A 171 8.97 5.12 14.39
N PHE A 172 9.76 6.17 14.20
CA PHE A 172 11.13 6.06 13.69
C PHE A 172 12.02 5.22 14.61
N ARG A 173 11.94 5.41 15.94
CA ARG A 173 12.66 4.57 16.90
C ARG A 173 12.28 3.10 16.80
N LEU A 174 10.98 2.79 16.70
CA LEU A 174 10.51 1.41 16.54
C LEU A 174 11.09 0.74 15.28
N VAL A 175 11.10 1.46 14.17
CA VAL A 175 11.69 0.98 12.91
C VAL A 175 13.19 0.77 13.03
N LEU A 176 13.90 1.67 13.73
CA LEU A 176 15.33 1.54 13.98
C LEU A 176 15.64 0.30 14.83
N ASP A 177 14.89 0.11 15.92
CA ASP A 177 15.04 -1.05 16.81
C ASP A 177 14.83 -2.35 16.04
N ALA A 178 13.75 -2.44 15.25
CA ALA A 178 13.47 -3.57 14.38
C ALA A 178 14.62 -3.85 13.39
N TRP A 179 15.16 -2.80 12.76
CA TRP A 179 16.30 -2.92 11.87
C TRP A 179 17.55 -3.43 12.59
N THR A 180 17.84 -3.00 13.82
CA THR A 180 19.03 -3.48 14.57
C THR A 180 19.00 -4.98 14.87
N VAL A 181 17.80 -5.56 14.98
CA VAL A 181 17.58 -6.99 15.21
C VAL A 181 17.65 -7.74 13.88
N LEU A 182 16.90 -7.29 12.87
CA LEU A 182 16.73 -8.01 11.62
C LEU A 182 17.92 -7.90 10.64
N SER A 183 18.73 -6.85 10.74
CA SER A 183 19.94 -6.69 9.92
C SER A 183 21.11 -7.57 10.39
N ASN A 184 21.13 -7.98 11.65
CA ASN A 184 22.18 -8.81 12.20
C ASN A 184 21.76 -10.28 12.20
N LEU A 185 22.46 -11.12 11.43
CA LEU A 185 22.13 -12.55 11.27
C LEU A 185 22.04 -13.29 12.61
N SER A 186 22.93 -13.01 13.57
CA SER A 186 22.92 -13.65 14.89
C SER A 186 21.69 -13.25 15.70
N LYS A 187 21.39 -11.94 15.79
CA LYS A 187 20.20 -11.44 16.51
C LYS A 187 18.91 -11.92 15.87
N LYS A 188 18.81 -11.85 14.55
CA LYS A 188 17.69 -12.36 13.77
C LYS A 188 17.47 -13.85 14.04
N SER A 189 18.53 -14.66 14.05
CA SER A 189 18.41 -16.10 14.31
C SER A 189 17.86 -16.42 15.71
N LEU A 190 18.20 -15.61 16.72
CA LEU A 190 17.65 -15.76 18.08
C LEU A 190 16.18 -15.35 18.11
N PHE A 191 15.85 -14.21 17.50
CA PHE A 191 14.47 -13.74 17.38
C PHE A 191 13.58 -14.74 16.64
N ASP A 192 14.06 -15.32 15.53
CA ASP A 192 13.30 -16.31 14.76
C ASP A 192 13.01 -17.59 15.57
N LYS A 193 13.94 -18.02 16.42
CA LYS A 193 13.74 -19.16 17.33
C LYS A 193 12.70 -18.85 18.41
N GLU A 194 12.77 -17.67 19.01
CA GLU A 194 11.84 -17.21 20.02
C GLU A 194 10.43 -17.04 19.44
N LEU A 195 10.32 -16.41 18.27
CA LEU A 195 9.07 -16.26 17.54
C LEU A 195 8.47 -17.64 17.19
N ALA A 196 9.29 -18.56 16.69
CA ALA A 196 8.85 -19.92 16.38
C ALA A 196 8.33 -20.67 17.62
N PHE A 197 8.93 -20.45 18.79
CA PHE A 197 8.47 -21.02 20.06
C PHE A 197 7.08 -20.53 20.45
N TYR A 198 6.81 -19.22 20.35
CA TYR A 198 5.51 -18.65 20.69
C TYR A 198 4.43 -18.87 19.63
N MET A 199 4.80 -19.13 18.38
CA MET A 199 3.86 -19.42 17.30
C MET A 199 3.49 -20.91 17.18
N GLN A 200 4.10 -21.82 17.95
CA GLN A 200 3.65 -23.22 18.00
C GLN A 200 2.26 -23.31 18.64
N PRO A 201 1.34 -24.12 18.10
CA PRO A 201 0.13 -24.50 18.82
C PRO A 201 0.52 -25.13 20.14
N GLN A 202 0.07 -24.56 21.26
CA GLN A 202 0.24 -25.20 22.56
C GLN A 202 -0.42 -26.59 22.49
N PRO A 203 0.27 -27.67 22.92
CA PRO A 203 -0.36 -28.98 23.03
C PRO A 203 -1.58 -28.82 23.93
N GLN A 204 -2.78 -29.10 23.41
CA GLN A 204 -3.96 -29.11 24.26
C GLN A 204 -3.76 -30.18 25.33
N PRO A 205 -3.94 -29.88 26.63
CA PRO A 205 -3.95 -30.93 27.64
C PRO A 205 -5.02 -31.92 27.23
N MET A 206 -4.60 -33.17 27.00
CA MET A 206 -5.49 -34.27 26.70
C MET A 206 -6.46 -34.35 27.88
N ALA A 207 -7.71 -33.96 27.66
CA ALA A 207 -8.75 -34.09 28.66
C ALA A 207 -8.83 -35.59 29.03
N GLU A 208 -8.33 -35.93 30.22
CA GLU A 208 -8.54 -37.23 30.83
C GLU A 208 -10.05 -37.39 31.01
N PHE A 209 -10.68 -38.15 30.11
CA PHE A 209 -12.03 -38.66 30.31
C PHE A 209 -11.94 -39.76 31.37
N HIS A 210 -12.36 -39.42 32.59
CA HIS A 210 -12.64 -40.37 33.67
C HIS A 210 -14.14 -40.69 33.73
#